data_AF-A0A6J6SH77-F1
#
_entry.id   AF-A0A6J6SH77-F1
#
_cell.length_a   1.000
_cell.length_b   1.000
_cell.length_c   1.000
_cell.angle_alpha   90.00
_cell.angle_beta   90.00
_cell.angle_gamma   90.00
#
_symmetry.space_group_name_H-M   'P 1'
#
loop_
_entity.id
_entity.type
_entity.pdbx_description
1 polymer ?
#
loop_
_entity_poly.entity_id
_entity_poly.type
_entity_poly.pdbx_seq_one_letter_code
_entity_poly.pdbx_strand_id
1 'polypeptide(L)'
;MTRGGLLELDATAFAQAYTADPTGVAEKFSTTGDGFAARVAKVTKGASDPTEGTLTSAITGRRTGVQRMNASIEEWDTRLELRRTTLERQFTSLETALNQMTSQSNWLSGQLASLSSSS
;
A
#
# COMPACT_ATOMS: atom_id res chain seq x y z
N MET A 1 -6.91 -36.27 -8.02
CA MET A 1 -6.25 -35.05 -7.50
C MET A 1 -6.03 -35.25 -6.02
N THR A 2 -4.81 -35.09 -5.53
CA THR A 2 -4.54 -35.19 -4.09
C THR A 2 -5.13 -33.98 -3.36
N ARG A 3 -5.17 -34.02 -2.02
CA ARG A 3 -5.67 -32.93 -1.18
C ARG A 3 -4.96 -31.58 -1.39
N GLY A 4 -3.77 -31.59 -2.01
CA GLY A 4 -2.99 -30.40 -2.38
C GLY A 4 -3.14 -29.95 -3.84
N GLY A 5 -4.06 -30.54 -4.61
CA GLY A 5 -4.26 -30.19 -6.02
C GLY A 5 -3.21 -30.78 -6.98
N LEU A 6 -2.34 -31.68 -6.49
CA LEU A 6 -1.39 -32.38 -7.35
C LEU A 6 -2.14 -33.39 -8.23
N LEU A 7 -1.73 -33.41 -9.51
CA LEU A 7 -2.10 -34.44 -10.45
C LEU A 7 -1.10 -35.59 -10.32
N GLU A 8 -1.61 -36.76 -9.97
CA GLU A 8 -0.85 -38.00 -9.91
C GLU A 8 -1.29 -38.89 -11.07
N LEU A 9 -0.34 -39.42 -11.82
CA LEU A 9 -0.60 -40.33 -12.92
C LEU A 9 -0.66 -41.76 -12.41
N ASP A 10 -1.83 -42.37 -12.49
CA ASP A 10 -1.95 -43.82 -12.36
C ASP A 10 -1.54 -44.47 -13.70
N ALA A 11 -0.30 -44.96 -13.74
CA ALA A 11 0.28 -45.56 -14.95
C ALA A 11 -0.44 -46.85 -15.38
N THR A 12 -0.97 -47.63 -14.42
CA THR A 12 -1.66 -48.89 -14.72
C THR A 12 -3.01 -48.61 -15.35
N ALA A 13 -3.80 -47.72 -14.74
CA ALA A 13 -5.09 -47.32 -15.29
C ALA A 13 -4.93 -46.62 -16.66
N PHE A 14 -3.90 -45.79 -16.81
CA PHE A 14 -3.60 -45.16 -18.10
C PHE A 14 -3.26 -46.20 -19.18
N ALA A 15 -2.38 -47.17 -18.88
CA ALA A 15 -1.99 -48.20 -19.84
C ALA A 15 -3.17 -49.09 -20.26
N GLN A 16 -4.05 -49.44 -19.31
CA GLN A 16 -5.28 -50.19 -19.60
C GLN A 16 -6.22 -49.40 -20.51
N ALA A 17 -6.50 -48.14 -20.19
CA ALA A 17 -7.35 -47.28 -20.99
C ALA A 17 -6.77 -47.03 -22.39
N TYR A 18 -5.46 -46.79 -22.49
CA TYR A 18 -4.78 -46.55 -23.76
C TYR A 18 -4.78 -47.79 -24.65
N THR A 19 -4.63 -48.98 -24.07
CA THR A 19 -4.71 -50.24 -24.85
C THR A 19 -6.14 -50.49 -25.35
N ALA A 20 -7.15 -50.14 -24.55
CA ALA A 20 -8.56 -50.33 -24.90
C ALA A 20 -9.04 -49.36 -25.99
N ASP A 21 -8.64 -48.08 -25.92
CA ASP A 21 -9.00 -47.05 -26.90
C ASP A 21 -7.92 -45.96 -26.99
N PRO A 22 -6.87 -46.17 -27.82
CA PRO A 22 -5.80 -45.20 -27.99
C PRO A 22 -6.29 -43.85 -28.51
N THR A 23 -7.26 -43.87 -29.42
CA THR A 23 -7.80 -42.66 -30.07
C THR A 23 -8.61 -41.85 -29.07
N GLY A 24 -9.54 -42.48 -28.33
CA GLY A 24 -10.32 -41.78 -27.32
C GLY A 24 -9.46 -41.20 -26.20
N VAL A 25 -8.41 -41.92 -25.76
CA VAL A 25 -7.45 -41.36 -24.79
C VAL A 25 -6.73 -40.16 -25.38
N ALA A 26 -6.21 -40.23 -26.61
CA ALA A 26 -5.55 -39.10 -27.26
C ALA A 26 -6.50 -37.89 -27.36
N GLU A 27 -7.74 -38.10 -27.80
CA GLU A 27 -8.77 -37.05 -27.91
C GLU A 27 -9.04 -36.36 -26.56
N LYS A 28 -9.10 -37.08 -25.43
CA LYS A 28 -9.27 -36.43 -24.12
C LYS A 28 -8.18 -35.42 -23.78
N PHE A 29 -6.96 -35.61 -24.30
CA PHE A 29 -5.87 -34.66 -24.12
C PHE A 29 -5.80 -33.60 -25.21
N SER A 30 -5.99 -33.99 -26.48
CA SER A 30 -5.67 -33.18 -27.65
C SER A 30 -6.86 -32.51 -28.32
N THR A 31 -8.10 -32.82 -27.90
CA THR A 31 -9.31 -32.20 -28.48
C THR A 31 -9.16 -30.68 -28.45
N THR A 32 -9.24 -30.06 -29.63
CA THR A 32 -9.10 -28.61 -29.73
C THR A 32 -10.24 -27.94 -28.98
N GLY A 33 -9.92 -26.96 -28.12
CA GLY A 33 -10.89 -26.22 -27.32
C GLY A 33 -11.32 -26.92 -26.02
N ASP A 34 -11.47 -28.24 -26.02
CA ASP A 34 -12.07 -28.98 -24.88
C ASP A 34 -11.19 -30.08 -24.26
N GLY A 35 -10.07 -30.44 -24.89
CA GLY A 35 -9.11 -31.38 -24.35
C GLY A 35 -8.41 -30.83 -23.11
N PHE A 36 -7.86 -31.72 -22.29
CA PHE A 36 -7.18 -31.34 -21.05
C PHE A 36 -6.10 -30.27 -21.26
N ALA A 37 -5.27 -30.40 -22.31
CA ALA A 37 -4.21 -29.45 -22.61
C ALA A 37 -4.77 -28.05 -22.96
N ALA A 38 -5.85 -27.99 -23.74
CA ALA A 38 -6.52 -26.74 -24.10
C ALA A 38 -7.12 -26.03 -22.88
N ARG A 39 -7.72 -26.78 -21.95
CA ARG A 39 -8.28 -26.23 -20.71
C ARG A 39 -7.20 -25.65 -19.80
N VAL A 40 -6.08 -26.38 -19.63
CA VAL A 40 -4.93 -25.88 -18.85
C VAL A 40 -4.38 -24.60 -19.50
N ALA A 41 -4.16 -24.61 -20.82
CA ALA A 41 -3.67 -23.44 -21.54
C ALA A 41 -4.59 -22.22 -21.38
N LYS A 42 -5.92 -22.42 -21.44
CA LYS A 42 -6.91 -21.34 -21.25
C LYS A 42 -6.83 -20.73 -19.86
N VAL A 43 -6.76 -21.56 -18.81
CA VAL A 43 -6.65 -21.09 -17.42
C VAL A 43 -5.32 -20.36 -17.20
N THR A 44 -4.21 -20.94 -17.66
CA THR A 44 -2.89 -20.32 -17.54
C THR A 44 -2.86 -18.99 -18.27
N LYS A 45 -3.36 -18.91 -19.51
CA LYS A 45 -3.44 -17.64 -20.26
C LYS A 45 -4.29 -16.61 -19.53
N GLY A 46 -5.48 -16.97 -19.04
CA GLY A 46 -6.32 -16.04 -18.27
C GLY A 46 -5.68 -15.56 -16.96
N ALA A 47 -4.79 -16.36 -16.36
CA ALA A 47 -4.05 -15.93 -15.18
C ALA A 47 -2.82 -15.07 -15.53
N SER A 48 -2.10 -15.44 -16.59
CA SER A 48 -0.79 -14.88 -16.95
C SER A 48 -0.85 -13.78 -18.01
N ASP A 49 -2.03 -13.47 -18.56
CA ASP A 49 -2.15 -12.44 -19.59
C ASP A 49 -1.54 -11.11 -19.08
N PRO A 50 -0.63 -10.49 -19.84
CA PRO A 50 0.12 -9.34 -19.37
C PRO A 50 -0.72 -8.06 -19.25
N THR A 51 -1.97 -8.08 -19.71
CA THR A 51 -2.88 -6.93 -19.71
C THR A 51 -4.10 -7.20 -18.85
N GLU A 52 -4.81 -8.29 -19.12
CA GLU A 52 -6.10 -8.63 -18.49
C GLU A 52 -5.97 -9.77 -17.47
N GLY A 53 -4.76 -10.33 -17.32
CA GLY A 53 -4.53 -11.48 -16.47
C GLY A 53 -4.83 -11.18 -15.01
N THR A 54 -5.32 -12.18 -14.28
CA THR A 54 -5.62 -12.02 -12.85
C THR A 54 -4.35 -11.69 -12.04
N LEU A 55 -3.20 -12.25 -12.41
CA LEU A 55 -1.91 -11.93 -11.79
C LEU A 55 -1.50 -10.48 -12.07
N THR A 56 -1.60 -10.05 -13.33
CA THR A 56 -1.31 -8.67 -13.75
C THR A 56 -2.19 -7.69 -13.00
N SER A 57 -3.50 -7.93 -12.94
CA SER A 57 -4.47 -7.11 -12.22
C SER A 57 -4.12 -6.99 -10.74
N ALA A 58 -3.74 -8.11 -10.10
CA ALA A 58 -3.32 -8.11 -8.70
C ALA A 58 -2.03 -7.28 -8.48
N ILE A 59 -1.04 -7.41 -9.36
CA ILE A 59 0.20 -6.63 -9.30
C ILE A 59 -0.08 -5.13 -9.47
N THR A 60 -0.87 -4.76 -10.48
CA THR A 60 -1.24 -3.37 -10.76
C THR A 60 -2.02 -2.75 -9.60
N GLY A 61 -2.98 -3.48 -9.03
CA GLY A 61 -3.74 -3.02 -7.86
C GLY A 61 -2.82 -2.75 -6.66
N ARG A 62 -1.87 -3.65 -6.39
CA ARG A 62 -0.87 -3.46 -5.32
C ARG A 62 0.03 -2.25 -5.57
N ARG A 63 0.55 -2.09 -6.80
CA ARG A 63 1.38 -0.93 -7.18
C ARG A 63 0.63 0.40 -7.01
N THR A 64 -0.62 0.44 -7.44
CA THR A 64 -1.49 1.63 -7.27
C THR A 64 -1.71 1.93 -5.78
N GLY A 65 -1.91 0.89 -4.96
CA GLY A 65 -2.02 1.04 -3.51
C GLY A 65 -0.76 1.68 -2.89
N VAL A 66 0.42 1.18 -3.26
CA VAL A 66 1.71 1.74 -2.82
C VAL A 66 1.87 3.20 -3.25
N GLN A 67 1.56 3.52 -4.51
CA GLN A 67 1.63 4.89 -5.02
C GLN A 67 0.73 5.85 -4.22
N ARG A 68 -0.50 5.43 -3.90
CA ARG A 68 -1.42 6.22 -3.08
C ARG A 68 -0.87 6.46 -1.67
N MET A 69 -0.27 5.44 -1.05
CA MET A 69 0.33 5.56 0.27
C MET A 69 1.50 6.55 0.26
N ASN A 70 2.36 6.49 -0.75
CA ASN A 70 3.48 7.44 -0.90
C ASN A 70 2.97 8.88 -1.09
N ALA A 71 1.95 9.09 -1.94
CA ALA A 71 1.36 10.40 -2.11
C ALA A 71 0.77 10.96 -0.80
N SER A 72 0.11 10.11 0.00
CA SER A 72 -0.37 10.51 1.32
C SER A 72 0.76 10.87 2.29
N ILE A 73 1.89 10.16 2.24
CA ILE A 73 3.07 10.49 3.07
C ILE A 73 3.61 11.87 2.68
N GLU A 74 3.79 12.15 1.39
CA GLU A 74 4.29 13.47 0.92
C GLU A 74 3.36 14.62 1.32
N GLU A 75 2.04 14.42 1.28
CA GLU A 75 1.06 15.39 1.75
C GLU A 75 1.19 15.62 3.26
N TRP A 76 1.33 14.55 4.05
CA TRP A 76 1.52 14.65 5.49
C TRP A 76 2.82 15.32 5.87
N ASP A 77 3.92 15.05 5.18
CA ASP A 77 5.20 15.71 5.40
C ASP A 77 5.06 17.22 5.20
N THR A 78 4.41 17.65 4.11
CA THR A 78 4.16 19.08 3.85
C THR A 78 3.32 19.73 4.96
N ARG A 79 2.26 19.04 5.42
CA ARG A 79 1.37 19.54 6.47
C ARG A 79 2.07 19.61 7.83
N LEU A 80 2.89 18.62 8.16
CA LEU A 80 3.67 18.57 9.39
C LEU A 80 4.72 19.67 9.41
N GLU A 81 5.39 19.93 8.29
CA GLU A 81 6.34 21.03 8.17
C GLU A 81 5.67 22.39 8.39
N LEU A 82 4.54 22.64 7.73
CA LEU A 82 3.78 23.87 7.94
C LEU A 82 3.35 24.04 9.40
N ARG A 83 2.90 22.95 10.03
CA ARG A 83 2.53 22.95 11.45
C ARG A 83 3.72 23.26 12.34
N ARG A 84 4.89 22.67 12.06
CA ARG A 84 6.15 22.96 12.77
C ARG A 84 6.51 24.44 12.67
N THR A 85 6.60 24.99 11.45
CA THR A 85 6.94 26.41 11.24
C THR A 85 5.94 27.35 11.92
N THR A 86 4.65 27.01 11.89
CA THR A 86 3.61 27.81 12.53
C THR A 86 3.72 27.79 14.06
N LEU A 87 4.07 26.64 14.64
CA LEU A 87 4.33 26.53 16.07
C LEU A 87 5.61 27.29 16.47
N GLU A 88 6.70 27.14 15.71
CA GLU A 88 7.94 27.89 15.94
C GLU A 88 7.68 29.40 15.97
N ARG A 89 6.95 29.93 14.98
CA ARG A 89 6.58 31.35 14.94
C ARG A 89 5.74 31.79 16.14
N GLN A 90 4.76 30.97 16.54
CA GLN A 90 3.93 31.26 17.71
C GLN A 90 4.79 31.31 18.98
N PHE A 91 5.69 30.34 19.18
CA PHE A 91 6.59 30.33 20.32
C PHE A 91 7.50 31.56 20.36
N THR A 92 8.12 31.95 19.23
CA THR A 92 8.94 33.17 19.16
C THR A 92 8.12 34.43 19.48
N SER A 93 6.88 34.51 19.00
CA SER A 93 5.98 35.63 19.32
C SER A 93 5.61 35.67 20.80
N LEU A 94 5.35 34.51 21.41
CA LEU A 94 5.03 34.40 22.83
C LEU A 94 6.24 34.79 23.70
N GLU A 95 7.45 34.37 23.32
CA GLU A 95 8.68 34.77 23.99
C GLU A 95 8.91 36.28 23.92
N THR A 96 8.69 36.89 22.75
CA THR A 96 8.79 38.34 22.56
C THR A 96 7.76 39.09 23.42
N ALA A 97 6.51 38.62 23.44
CA ALA A 97 5.46 39.22 24.27
C ALA A 97 5.77 39.09 25.77
N LEU A 98 6.29 37.94 26.22
CA LEU A 98 6.72 37.72 27.60
C LEU A 98 7.88 38.64 28.00
N ASN A 99 8.87 38.83 27.13
CA ASN A 99 9.97 39.76 27.36
C ASN A 99 9.45 41.20 27.47
N GLN A 100 8.57 41.62 26.56
CA GLN A 100 7.95 42.95 26.59
C GLN A 100 7.08 43.14 27.85
N MET A 101 6.36 42.12 28.29
CA MET A 101 5.55 42.16 29.51
C MET A 101 6.43 42.26 30.76
N THR A 102 7.53 41.50 30.82
CA THR A 102 8.52 41.57 31.91
C THR A 102 9.14 42.96 32.00
N SER A 103 9.57 43.54 30.87
CA SER A 103 10.11 44.90 30.83
C SER A 103 9.09 45.95 31.30
N GLN A 104 7.82 45.82 30.88
CA GLN A 104 6.76 46.71 31.35
C GLN A 104 6.49 46.57 32.85
N SER A 105 6.46 45.34 33.37
CA SER A 105 6.30 45.08 34.80
C SER A 105 7.42 45.72 35.62
N ASN A 106 8.67 45.61 35.16
CA ASN A 106 9.82 46.22 35.84
C ASN A 106 9.76 47.75 35.82
N TRP A 107 9.36 48.34 34.69
CA TRP A 107 9.18 49.79 34.57
C TRP A 107 8.08 50.31 35.51
N LEU A 108 6.93 49.63 35.56
CA LEU A 108 5.83 49.98 36.46
C LEU A 108 6.25 49.90 37.94
N SER A 109 6.97 48.85 38.33
CA SER A 109 7.50 48.72 39.69
C SER A 109 8.46 49.85 40.05
N GLY A 110 9.32 50.27 39.11
CA GLY A 110 10.24 51.40 39.30
C GLY A 110 9.52 52.73 39.46
N GLN A 111 8.45 52.98 38.68
CA GLN A 111 7.63 54.18 38.81
C GLN A 111 6.84 54.20 40.13
N LEU A 112 6.34 53.05 40.59
CA LEU A 112 5.65 52.99 41.87
C LEU A 112 6.61 53.28 43.04
N ALA A 113 7.85 52.77 42.98
CA ALA A 113 8.86 53.04 43.98
C ALA A 113 9.23 54.53 44.06
N SER A 114 9.36 55.22 42.91
CA SER A 114 9.67 56.65 42.89
C SER A 114 8.52 57.53 43.41
N LEU A 115 7.26 57.15 43.14
CA LEU A 115 6.10 57.82 43.74
C LEU A 115 6.07 57.65 45.25
N SER A 116 6.41 56.46 45.76
CA SER A 116 6.45 56.18 47.20
C SER A 116 7.56 56.91 47.96
N SER A 117 8.68 57.24 47.31
CA SER A 117 9.78 57.99 47.95
C SER A 117 9.59 59.51 47.91
N SER A 118 8.64 59.99 47.11
CA SER A 118 8.35 61.41 46.91
C SER A 118 7.17 61.90 47.77
N SER A 119 6.62 61.02 48.60
CA SER A 119 5.51 61.25 49.54
C SER A 119 6.01 61.14 50.97
#